data_AF-A0A2H9L5W0-F1
#
_entry.id   AF-A0A2H9L5W0-F1
#
_cell.length_a   1.000
_cell.length_b   1.000
_cell.length_c   1.000
_cell.angle_alpha   90.00
_cell.angle_beta   90.00
_cell.angle_gamma   90.00
#
_symmetry.space_group_name_H-M   'P 1'
#
loop_
_entity.id
_entity.type
_entity.pdbx_description
1 polymer ?
#
loop_
_entity_poly.entity_id
_entity_poly.type
_entity_poly.pdbx_seq_one_letter_code
_entity_poly.pdbx_strand_id
1 'polypeptide(L)'
;MMIITIASNGYEDIEPTCKAIALRYGLKFEPIEDNVPKEEGFFNKPKKDTIYKGMLAVWKIKDPDVRIFLKASLENKIRYLVENKKITIEDAKKEIETKDSEMREYFTNNYGLNVKDYGNYDLVINIDKINSSGIIDVMEKYLNKMKK
;
A
#
# COMPACT_ATOMS: atom_id res chain seq x y z
N MET A 1 -18.86 -2.89 10.45
CA MET A 1 -17.91 -3.87 9.92
C MET A 1 -17.17 -3.17 8.81
N MET A 2 -15.86 -2.97 8.95
CA MET A 2 -15.05 -2.27 7.94
C MET A 2 -13.70 -2.95 7.73
N ILE A 3 -13.39 -3.28 6.49
CA ILE A 3 -12.14 -3.92 6.06
C ILE A 3 -11.49 -3.00 5.04
N ILE A 4 -10.29 -2.51 5.36
CA ILE A 4 -9.53 -1.60 4.51
C ILE A 4 -8.25 -2.30 4.07
N THR A 5 -7.89 -2.17 2.81
CA THR A 5 -6.58 -2.59 2.30
C THR A 5 -5.79 -1.38 1.85
N ILE A 6 -4.50 -1.34 2.20
CA ILE A 6 -3.60 -0.23 1.88
C ILE A 6 -2.33 -0.81 1.25
N ALA A 7 -2.05 -0.40 0.03
CA ALA A 7 -0.81 -0.66 -0.67
C ALA A 7 -0.06 0.65 -0.93
N SER A 8 1.26 0.58 -1.09
CA SER A 8 2.10 1.73 -1.41
C SER A 8 3.27 1.31 -2.28
N ASN A 9 3.66 2.15 -3.23
CA ASN A 9 4.93 2.01 -3.95
C ASN A 9 6.03 2.93 -3.40
N GLY A 10 5.75 3.70 -2.34
CA GLY A 10 6.74 4.54 -1.67
C GLY A 10 7.71 3.72 -0.80
N TYR A 11 8.88 4.29 -0.52
CA TYR A 11 9.86 3.72 0.41
C TYR A 11 9.62 4.13 1.86
N GLU A 12 8.75 5.11 2.08
CA GLU A 12 8.33 5.55 3.40
C GLU A 12 7.59 4.43 4.14
N ASP A 13 7.88 4.27 5.44
CA ASP A 13 7.11 3.34 6.27
C ASP A 13 5.72 3.92 6.55
N ILE A 14 4.71 3.29 5.96
CA ILE A 14 3.30 3.67 6.11
C ILE A 14 2.61 2.98 7.29
N GLU A 15 3.29 2.07 7.99
CA GLU A 15 2.71 1.36 9.13
C GLU A 15 2.21 2.29 10.25
N PRO A 16 2.96 3.33 10.67
CA PRO A 16 2.47 4.30 11.65
C PRO A 16 1.16 4.97 11.21
N THR A 17 1.07 5.33 9.93
CA THR A 17 -0.14 5.92 9.33
C THR A 17 -1.32 4.95 9.40
N CYS A 18 -1.09 3.67 9.04
CA CYS A 18 -2.13 2.64 9.09
C CYS A 18 -2.60 2.40 10.53
N LYS A 19 -1.68 2.31 11.50
CA LYS A 19 -2.01 2.14 12.92
C LYS A 19 -2.78 3.32 13.49
N ALA A 20 -2.45 4.55 13.09
CA ALA A 20 -3.16 5.74 13.52
C ALA A 20 -4.62 5.72 13.07
N ILE A 21 -4.89 5.37 11.82
CA ILE A 21 -6.26 5.24 11.31
C ILE A 21 -6.98 4.07 11.98
N ALA A 22 -6.30 2.94 12.15
CA ALA A 22 -6.87 1.79 12.84
C ALA A 22 -7.35 2.17 14.26
N LEU A 23 -6.51 2.88 15.03
CA LEU A 23 -6.87 3.36 16.35
C LEU A 23 -8.10 4.30 16.33
N ARG A 24 -8.14 5.26 15.41
CA ARG A 24 -9.22 6.26 15.32
C ARG A 24 -10.58 5.65 14.97
N TYR A 25 -10.60 4.59 14.18
CA TYR A 25 -11.83 3.92 13.73
C TYR A 25 -12.14 2.64 14.53
N GLY A 26 -11.38 2.34 15.58
CA GLY A 26 -11.57 1.13 16.38
C GLY A 26 -11.29 -0.16 15.61
N LEU A 27 -10.37 -0.12 14.65
CA LEU A 27 -9.97 -1.24 13.80
C LEU A 27 -8.67 -1.87 14.33
N LYS A 28 -8.43 -3.11 13.90
CA LYS A 28 -7.16 -3.81 14.05
C LYS A 28 -6.23 -3.45 12.90
N PHE A 29 -4.93 -3.61 13.11
CA PHE A 29 -3.92 -3.49 12.06
C PHE A 29 -3.26 -4.85 11.84
N GLU A 30 -3.15 -5.27 10.59
CA GLU A 30 -2.54 -6.54 10.18
C GLU A 30 -1.63 -6.31 8.96
N PRO A 31 -0.30 -6.46 9.09
CA PRO A 31 0.57 -6.44 7.92
C PRO A 31 0.40 -7.74 7.12
N ILE A 32 0.43 -7.62 5.79
CA ILE A 32 0.51 -8.73 4.84
C ILE A 32 1.89 -8.68 4.20
N GLU A 33 2.61 -9.79 4.31
CA GLU A 33 3.88 -9.95 3.61
C GLU A 33 3.64 -10.13 2.10
N ASP A 34 4.48 -9.48 1.29
CA ASP A 34 4.33 -9.44 -0.16
C ASP A 34 5.03 -10.61 -0.88
N ASN A 35 5.67 -11.51 -0.14
CA ASN A 35 6.45 -12.66 -0.64
C ASN A 35 5.81 -14.03 -0.33
N VAL A 36 4.48 -14.09 -0.15
CA VAL A 36 3.77 -15.32 0.22
C VAL A 36 3.55 -16.24 -0.99
N PRO A 37 4.02 -17.50 -0.97
CA PRO A 37 3.82 -18.46 -2.06
C PRO A 37 2.36 -18.60 -2.47
N LYS A 38 2.11 -18.84 -3.76
CA LYS A 38 0.74 -18.86 -4.27
C LYS A 38 -0.14 -19.94 -3.62
N GLU A 39 0.52 -21.03 -3.27
CA GLU A 39 -0.05 -22.28 -2.78
C GLU A 39 -0.63 -22.16 -1.37
N GLU A 40 -0.26 -21.13 -0.60
CA GLU A 40 -0.79 -20.90 0.77
C GLU A 40 -2.26 -20.42 0.81
N GLY A 41 -2.89 -20.27 -0.36
CA GLY A 41 -4.29 -19.89 -0.49
C GLY A 41 -4.48 -18.37 -0.39
N PHE A 42 -4.94 -17.78 -1.48
CA PHE A 42 -5.48 -16.41 -1.46
C PHE A 42 -6.96 -16.45 -1.11
N PHE A 43 -7.49 -15.31 -0.69
CA PHE A 43 -8.86 -15.17 -0.19
C PHE A 43 -9.03 -15.71 1.23
N ASN A 44 -8.23 -15.15 2.15
CA ASN A 44 -8.53 -15.28 3.57
C ASN A 44 -9.92 -14.72 3.84
N LYS A 45 -10.70 -15.35 4.73
CA LYS A 45 -11.84 -14.68 5.36
C LYS A 45 -11.26 -13.54 6.19
N PRO A 46 -11.41 -12.27 5.77
CA PRO A 46 -10.81 -11.17 6.51
C PRO A 46 -11.37 -11.10 7.92
N LYS A 47 -10.51 -10.71 8.86
CA LYS A 47 -10.95 -10.32 10.20
C LYS A 47 -11.79 -9.05 10.04
N LYS A 48 -12.93 -9.03 10.72
CA LYS A 48 -13.79 -7.84 10.76
C LYS A 48 -13.02 -6.68 11.40
N ASP A 49 -13.35 -5.46 10.98
CA ASP A 49 -12.86 -4.22 11.58
C ASP A 49 -11.32 -4.19 11.58
N THR A 50 -10.71 -4.32 10.39
CA THR A 50 -9.27 -4.52 10.22
C THR A 50 -8.72 -3.73 9.01
N ILE A 51 -7.57 -3.10 9.19
CA ILE A 51 -6.73 -2.54 8.13
C ILE A 51 -5.62 -3.53 7.80
N TYR A 52 -5.53 -3.91 6.54
CA TYR A 52 -4.47 -4.73 5.99
C TYR A 52 -3.47 -3.89 5.19
N LYS A 53 -2.18 -3.99 5.52
CA LYS A 53 -1.09 -3.27 4.81
C LYS A 53 -0.24 -4.23 3.99
N GLY A 54 -0.09 -3.98 2.70
CA GLY A 54 0.80 -4.74 1.82
C GLY A 54 0.36 -4.62 0.36
N MET A 55 1.29 -4.76 -0.58
CA MET A 55 0.96 -4.75 -2.00
C MET A 55 0.04 -5.94 -2.38
N LEU A 56 0.25 -7.10 -1.75
CA LEU A 56 -0.63 -8.27 -1.90
C LEU A 56 -1.97 -8.12 -1.18
N ALA A 57 -2.09 -7.24 -0.17
CA ALA A 57 -3.32 -7.14 0.64
C ALA A 57 -4.56 -6.83 -0.23
N VAL A 58 -4.38 -5.98 -1.24
CA VAL A 58 -5.42 -5.54 -2.19
C VAL A 58 -6.05 -6.72 -2.95
N TRP A 59 -5.25 -7.77 -3.17
CA TRP A 59 -5.60 -8.94 -3.95
C TRP A 59 -5.92 -10.16 -3.09
N LYS A 60 -5.24 -10.29 -1.94
CA LYS A 60 -5.38 -11.42 -1.00
C LYS A 60 -6.65 -11.31 -0.15
N ILE A 61 -7.05 -10.08 0.17
CA ILE A 61 -8.25 -9.84 0.98
C ILE A 61 -9.47 -9.86 0.07
N LYS A 62 -10.37 -10.80 0.36
CA LYS A 62 -11.63 -10.94 -0.37
C LYS A 62 -12.62 -9.87 0.09
N ASP A 63 -13.28 -9.22 -0.87
CA ASP A 63 -14.35 -8.25 -0.66
C ASP A 63 -14.08 -7.20 0.45
N PRO A 64 -12.92 -6.50 0.43
CA PRO A 64 -12.70 -5.36 1.32
C PRO A 64 -13.70 -4.25 1.01
N ASP A 65 -14.09 -3.50 2.03
CA ASP A 65 -14.94 -2.32 1.87
C ASP A 65 -14.22 -1.19 1.11
N VAL A 66 -12.89 -1.11 1.23
CA VAL A 66 -12.05 -0.12 0.54
C VAL A 66 -10.66 -0.65 0.18
N ARG A 67 -10.20 -0.33 -1.03
CA ARG A 67 -8.83 -0.49 -1.51
C ARG A 67 -8.18 0.88 -1.73
N ILE A 68 -7.10 1.14 -1.00
CA ILE A 68 -6.35 2.41 -1.05
C ILE A 68 -4.93 2.16 -1.57
N PHE A 69 -4.48 2.99 -2.50
CA PHE A 69 -3.11 3.00 -2.98
C PHE A 69 -2.43 4.34 -2.69
N LEU A 70 -1.28 4.28 -2.03
CA LEU A 70 -0.41 5.44 -1.81
C LEU A 70 0.65 5.48 -2.90
N LYS A 71 0.57 6.50 -3.76
CA LYS A 71 1.40 6.64 -4.95
C LYS A 71 2.50 7.68 -4.72
N ALA A 72 3.74 7.21 -4.67
CA ALA A 72 4.94 8.03 -4.76
C ALA A 72 5.45 8.09 -6.21
N SER A 73 5.86 9.29 -6.63
CA SER A 73 6.63 9.52 -7.86
C SER A 73 8.03 8.94 -7.77
N LEU A 74 8.67 8.74 -8.93
CA LEU A 74 10.09 8.36 -8.98
C LEU A 74 10.97 9.38 -8.24
N GLU A 75 10.69 10.68 -8.39
CA GLU A 75 11.43 11.75 -7.73
C GLU A 75 11.34 11.67 -6.21
N ASN A 76 10.14 11.43 -5.67
CA ASN A 76 9.96 11.24 -4.22
C ASN A 76 10.72 10.00 -3.72
N LYS A 77 10.63 8.88 -4.43
CA LYS A 77 11.36 7.65 -4.06
C LYS A 77 12.88 7.87 -4.07
N ILE A 78 13.41 8.55 -5.08
CA ILE A 78 14.84 8.91 -5.16
C ILE A 78 15.22 9.79 -3.97
N ARG A 79 14.47 10.86 -3.74
CA ARG A 79 14.71 11.79 -2.62
C ARG A 79 14.75 11.04 -1.30
N TYR A 80 13.76 10.21 -1.03
CA TYR A 80 13.71 9.40 0.19
C TYR A 80 14.96 8.53 0.37
N LEU A 81 15.39 7.82 -0.68
CA LEU A 81 16.57 6.96 -0.63
C LEU A 81 17.86 7.75 -0.40
N VAL A 82 18.03 8.88 -1.07
CA VAL A 82 19.20 9.74 -0.90
C VAL A 82 19.26 10.30 0.53
N GLU A 83 18.14 10.82 1.04
CA GLU A 83 18.07 11.44 2.36
C GLU A 83 18.22 10.43 3.51
N ASN A 84 17.56 9.27 3.40
CA ASN A 84 17.44 8.31 4.51
C ASN A 84 18.45 7.16 4.43
N LYS A 85 18.82 6.72 3.22
CA LYS A 85 19.83 5.65 3.03
C LYS A 85 21.22 6.18 2.67
N LYS A 86 21.36 7.49 2.42
CA LYS A 86 22.64 8.15 2.10
C LYS A 86 23.35 7.53 0.88
N ILE A 87 22.58 7.12 -0.12
CA ILE A 87 23.09 6.61 -1.40
C ILE A 87 23.07 7.71 -2.47
N THR A 88 23.78 7.50 -3.59
CA THR A 88 23.77 8.46 -4.70
C THR A 88 22.43 8.46 -5.45
N ILE A 89 22.15 9.52 -6.22
CA ILE A 89 20.97 9.57 -7.09
C ILE A 89 20.98 8.41 -8.11
N GLU A 90 22.16 8.07 -8.63
CA GLU A 90 22.35 6.98 -9.60
C GLU A 90 22.00 5.62 -8.96
N ASP A 91 22.55 5.35 -7.77
CA ASP A 91 22.27 4.13 -7.02
C ASP A 91 20.79 4.05 -6.61
N ALA A 92 20.19 5.18 -6.22
CA ALA A 92 18.77 5.25 -5.91
C ALA A 92 17.89 4.90 -7.11
N LYS A 93 18.19 5.45 -8.30
CA LYS A 93 17.48 5.11 -9.54
C LYS A 93 17.58 3.63 -9.85
N LYS A 94 18.79 3.07 -9.78
CA LYS A 94 19.05 1.66 -10.03
C LYS A 94 18.30 0.76 -9.04
N GLU A 95 18.36 1.06 -7.74
CA GLU A 95 17.62 0.30 -6.72
C GLU A 95 16.11 0.34 -6.97
N ILE A 96 15.57 1.51 -7.34
CA ILE A 96 14.14 1.67 -7.64
C ILE A 96 13.74 0.87 -8.88
N GLU A 97 14.52 0.96 -9.95
CA GLU A 97 14.24 0.25 -11.19
C GLU A 97 14.27 -1.27 -10.98
N THR A 98 15.32 -1.77 -10.31
CA THR A 98 15.44 -3.19 -9.96
C THR A 98 14.26 -3.64 -9.10
N LYS A 99 13.98 -2.99 -7.97
CA LYS A 99 12.90 -3.41 -7.07
C LYS A 99 11.52 -3.32 -7.70
N ASP A 100 11.24 -2.24 -8.43
CA ASP A 100 9.96 -2.09 -9.12
C ASP A 100 9.81 -3.15 -10.23
N SER A 101 10.90 -3.60 -10.87
CA SER A 101 10.85 -4.68 -11.87
C SER A 101 10.67 -6.05 -11.24
N GLU A 102 11.47 -6.37 -10.22
CA GLU A 102 11.36 -7.62 -9.46
C GLU A 102 9.96 -7.79 -8.87
N MET A 103 9.39 -6.73 -8.29
CA MET A 103 8.01 -6.75 -7.80
C MET A 103 7.01 -6.99 -8.93
N ARG A 104 7.13 -6.31 -10.07
CA ARG A 104 6.21 -6.54 -11.20
C ARG A 104 6.30 -7.97 -11.71
N GLU A 105 7.51 -8.49 -11.90
CA GLU A 105 7.74 -9.85 -12.36
C GLU A 105 7.21 -10.86 -11.34
N TYR A 106 7.48 -10.66 -10.05
CA TYR A 106 6.97 -11.51 -8.98
C TYR A 106 5.44 -11.59 -9.02
N PHE A 107 4.75 -10.45 -9.05
CA PHE A 107 3.29 -10.44 -9.03
C PHE A 107 2.67 -10.96 -10.32
N THR A 108 3.29 -10.68 -11.47
CA THR A 108 2.83 -11.18 -12.77
C THR A 108 3.02 -12.68 -12.87
N ASN A 109 4.19 -13.20 -12.54
CA ASN A 109 4.53 -14.61 -12.71
C ASN A 109 3.79 -15.50 -11.69
N ASN A 110 3.67 -15.07 -10.44
CA ASN A 110 3.02 -15.88 -9.41
C ASN A 110 1.50 -15.76 -9.45
N TYR A 111 0.97 -14.57 -9.73
CA TYR A 111 -0.46 -14.30 -9.56
C TYR A 111 -1.18 -13.84 -10.83
N GLY A 112 -0.46 -13.54 -11.91
CA GLY A 112 -1.06 -12.93 -13.10
C GLY A 112 -1.57 -11.51 -12.86
N LEU A 113 -1.04 -10.82 -11.84
CA LEU A 113 -1.55 -9.54 -11.38
C LEU A 113 -0.71 -8.37 -11.92
N ASN A 114 -1.40 -7.34 -12.41
CA ASN A 114 -0.77 -6.07 -12.74
C ASN A 114 -0.91 -5.09 -11.57
N VAL A 115 0.13 -4.95 -10.76
CA VAL A 115 0.18 -4.02 -9.61
C VAL A 115 0.09 -2.53 -10.01
N LYS A 116 0.22 -2.21 -11.30
CA LYS A 116 0.03 -0.85 -11.82
C LYS A 116 -1.36 -0.60 -12.40
N ASP A 117 -2.25 -1.59 -12.34
CA ASP A 117 -3.66 -1.39 -12.70
C ASP A 117 -4.40 -0.67 -11.58
N TYR A 118 -4.35 0.67 -11.64
CA TYR A 118 -4.99 1.54 -10.67
C TYR A 118 -6.52 1.45 -10.65
N GLY A 119 -7.15 0.82 -11.65
CA GLY A 119 -8.59 0.60 -11.69
C GLY A 119 -9.10 -0.34 -10.59
N ASN A 120 -8.20 -1.10 -9.95
CA ASN A 120 -8.53 -2.00 -8.85
C ASN A 120 -8.57 -1.32 -7.47
N TYR A 121 -8.35 0.00 -7.41
CA TYR A 121 -8.34 0.77 -6.16
C TYR A 121 -9.50 1.77 -6.14
N ASP A 122 -10.18 1.85 -5.00
CA ASP A 122 -11.24 2.82 -4.78
C ASP A 122 -10.69 4.24 -4.56
N LEU A 123 -9.47 4.33 -3.99
CA LEU A 123 -8.78 5.60 -3.76
C LEU A 123 -7.28 5.48 -4.05
N VAL A 124 -6.77 6.36 -4.92
CA VAL A 124 -5.33 6.53 -5.16
C VAL A 124 -4.90 7.90 -4.66
N ILE A 125 -3.98 7.94 -3.71
CA ILE A 125 -3.48 9.17 -3.08
C ILE A 125 -2.06 9.42 -3.58
N ASN A 126 -1.82 10.56 -4.24
CA ASN A 126 -0.45 11.02 -4.48
C ASN A 126 0.14 11.52 -3.16
N ILE A 127 1.29 10.96 -2.76
CA ILE A 127 1.95 11.29 -1.49
C ILE A 127 3.17 12.21 -1.64
N ASP A 128 3.43 12.73 -2.85
CA ASP A 128 4.65 13.52 -3.12
C ASP A 128 4.73 14.84 -2.35
N LYS A 129 3.58 15.37 -1.96
CA LYS A 129 3.41 16.71 -1.36
C LYS A 129 2.72 16.69 0.01
N ILE A 130 2.47 15.51 0.56
CA ILE A 130 1.80 15.36 1.85
C ILE A 130 2.59 14.40 2.73
N ASN A 131 2.61 14.70 4.02
CA ASN A 131 3.20 13.83 5.03
C ASN A 131 2.13 12.85 5.58
N SER A 132 2.51 12.06 6.58
CA SER A 132 1.60 11.11 7.24
C SER A 132 0.28 11.73 7.71
N SER A 133 0.29 12.95 8.27
CA SER A 133 -0.96 13.59 8.70
C SER A 133 -1.85 13.95 7.51
N GLY A 134 -1.28 14.48 6.43
CA GLY A 134 -2.05 14.76 5.22
C GLY A 134 -2.63 13.50 4.56
N ILE A 135 -1.90 12.37 4.61
CA ILE A 135 -2.42 11.08 4.14
C ILE A 135 -3.64 10.67 4.98
N ILE A 136 -3.52 10.77 6.31
CA ILE A 136 -4.62 10.47 7.24
C ILE A 136 -5.84 11.33 6.93
N ASP A 137 -5.68 12.64 6.79
CA ASP A 137 -6.78 13.58 6.55
C ASP A 137 -7.55 13.24 5.26
N VAL A 138 -6.83 12.91 4.18
CA VAL A 138 -7.44 12.51 2.90
C VAL A 138 -8.19 11.18 3.06
N MET A 139 -7.57 10.19 3.70
CA MET A 139 -8.20 8.89 3.95
C MET A 139 -9.47 9.05 4.79
N GLU A 140 -9.42 9.79 5.88
CA GLU A 140 -10.57 10.03 6.76
C GLU A 140 -11.71 10.72 6.02
N LYS A 141 -11.39 11.74 5.23
CA LYS A 141 -12.40 12.45 4.45
C LYS A 141 -13.08 11.53 3.44
N TYR A 142 -12.34 10.63 2.82
CA TYR A 142 -12.89 9.62 1.91
C TYR A 142 -13.78 8.62 2.64
N LEU A 143 -13.26 7.99 3.71
CA LEU A 143 -13.98 6.98 4.50
C LEU A 143 -15.30 7.53 5.07
N ASN A 144 -15.31 8.78 5.54
CA ASN A 144 -16.53 9.43 6.07
C ASN A 144 -17.59 9.75 5.00
N LYS A 145 -17.23 9.74 3.71
CA LYS A 145 -18.13 10.06 2.59
C LYS A 145 -18.57 8.84 1.79
N MET A 146 -18.05 7.66 2.12
CA MET A 146 -18.51 6.42 1.51
C MET A 146 -20.00 6.20 1.75
N LYS A 147 -20.69 5.73 0.71
CA LYS A 147 -22.08 5.27 0.85
C LYS A 147 -22.04 3.92 1.57
N LYS A 148 -22.87 3.77 2.60
CA LYS A 148 -23.06 2.51 3.32
C LYS A 148 -23.91 1.54 2.52
#